data_AF-A0A926K9Y1-F1
#
_entry.id   AF-A0A926K9Y1-F1
#
_cell.length_a   1.000
_cell.length_b   1.000
_cell.length_c   1.000
_cell.angle_alpha   90.00
_cell.angle_beta   90.00
_cell.angle_gamma   90.00
#
_symmetry.space_group_name_H-M   'P 1'
#
loop_
_entity.id
_entity.type
_entity.pdbx_description
1 polymer ?
#
loop_
_entity_poly.entity_id
_entity_poly.type
_entity_poly.pdbx_seq_one_letter_code
_entity_poly.pdbx_strand_id
1 'polypeptide(L)'
;MSGFAAAAATSHSLSLAAMEEASRLGQRTARVEHLFLALVVNEQLAGQVLRGLGISLDSARQAVQDQDAAQLASIGVSIEAPPAPGRIVFHETGGYEWDAPSIEILRRASAGTQQGDAGAVLRALLDEPSGLVESVLHRLGVGSEFVRARLAEAERIPPAPAIRRRRGSLSGTSETFVPAPIEKVWELVSDPERLPEWDLSIGRVEAEATGHAPKTGDHFLALARTERPDGRPLRTSKQYRRQLVALVEQERPSRIVWRFSYPDAVRANTRVVTIALEPAAGGAHLRLELQWVRNPERQISLLGWLLRPLARFSIWMQLSQLGSSMSRVFR
;
A
#
# COMPACT_ATOMS: atom_id res chain seq x y z
N MET A 1 2.07 18.61 5.12
CA MET A 1 2.58 18.61 3.73
C MET A 1 1.78 19.65 2.96
N SER A 2 2.29 20.22 1.88
CA SER A 2 1.44 21.06 1.00
C SER A 2 0.35 20.20 0.36
N GLY A 3 -0.80 20.78 0.02
CA GLY A 3 -1.90 20.04 -0.62
C GLY A 3 -1.48 19.28 -1.89
N PHE A 4 -0.63 19.91 -2.73
CA PHE A 4 -0.05 19.28 -3.91
C PHE A 4 0.73 17.99 -3.63
N ALA A 5 1.49 17.92 -2.52
CA ALA A 5 2.25 16.74 -2.17
C ALA A 5 1.35 15.58 -1.70
N ALA A 6 0.22 15.91 -1.06
CA ALA A 6 -0.78 14.91 -0.69
C ALA A 6 -1.51 14.36 -1.94
N ALA A 7 -1.92 15.24 -2.85
CA ALA A 7 -2.54 14.86 -4.12
C ALA A 7 -1.66 13.90 -4.94
N ALA A 8 -0.36 14.24 -5.07
CA ALA A 8 0.60 13.41 -5.78
C ALA A 8 0.79 12.03 -5.12
N ALA A 9 0.81 11.98 -3.78
CA ALA A 9 0.90 10.72 -3.04
C ALA A 9 -0.33 9.84 -3.23
N THR A 10 -1.53 10.43 -3.19
CA THR A 10 -2.80 9.73 -3.48
C THR A 10 -2.81 9.18 -4.90
N SER A 11 -2.51 10.02 -5.89
CA SER A 11 -2.46 9.62 -7.30
C SER A 11 -1.46 8.48 -7.54
N HIS A 12 -0.29 8.55 -6.90
CA HIS A 12 0.71 7.48 -6.97
C HIS A 12 0.21 6.16 -6.37
N SER A 13 -0.37 6.20 -5.16
CA SER A 13 -0.91 5.02 -4.47
C SER A 13 -2.02 4.34 -5.28
N LEU A 14 -2.99 5.13 -5.76
CA LEU A 14 -4.10 4.63 -6.58
C LEU A 14 -3.62 4.07 -7.91
N SER A 15 -2.65 4.72 -8.56
CA SER A 15 -2.10 4.24 -9.82
C SER A 15 -1.38 2.91 -9.67
N LEU A 16 -0.57 2.78 -8.62
CA LEU A 16 0.11 1.53 -8.32
C LEU A 16 -0.90 0.41 -8.11
N ALA A 17 -1.90 0.61 -7.25
CA ALA A 17 -2.91 -0.42 -6.96
C ALA A 17 -3.74 -0.79 -8.20
N ALA A 18 -4.13 0.20 -9.02
CA ALA A 18 -4.89 -0.03 -10.24
C ALA A 18 -4.08 -0.83 -11.29
N MET A 19 -2.80 -0.48 -11.49
CA MET A 19 -1.92 -1.21 -12.41
C MET A 19 -1.64 -2.63 -11.92
N GLU A 20 -1.55 -2.84 -10.61
CA GLU A 20 -1.48 -4.19 -10.04
C GLU A 20 -2.72 -5.02 -10.35
N GLU A 21 -3.93 -4.44 -10.20
CA GLU A 21 -5.19 -5.13 -10.55
C GLU A 21 -5.28 -5.45 -12.06
N ALA A 22 -4.85 -4.52 -12.93
CA ALA A 22 -4.78 -4.77 -14.37
C ALA A 22 -3.83 -5.93 -14.68
N SER A 23 -2.64 -5.93 -14.06
CA SER A 23 -1.63 -6.97 -14.25
C SER A 23 -2.12 -8.37 -13.85
N ARG A 24 -3.01 -8.45 -12.85
CA ARG A 24 -3.63 -9.70 -12.36
C ARG A 24 -4.42 -10.41 -13.47
N LEU A 25 -4.98 -9.65 -14.41
CA LEU A 25 -5.72 -10.16 -15.57
C LEU A 25 -4.85 -10.18 -16.85
N GLY A 26 -3.53 -10.01 -16.72
CA GLY A 26 -2.61 -9.93 -17.85
C GLY A 26 -2.74 -8.63 -18.68
N GLN A 27 -3.48 -7.63 -18.18
CA GLN A 27 -3.72 -6.38 -18.89
C GLN A 27 -2.57 -5.40 -18.62
N ARG A 28 -2.15 -4.69 -19.68
CA ARG A 28 -1.12 -3.64 -19.62
C ARG A 28 -1.72 -2.23 -19.64
N THR A 29 -3.04 -2.12 -19.76
CA THR A 29 -3.74 -0.84 -19.74
C THR A 29 -4.67 -0.83 -18.53
N ALA A 30 -4.42 0.09 -17.59
CA ALA A 30 -5.34 0.35 -16.50
C ALA A 30 -6.51 1.21 -17.00
N ARG A 31 -7.72 0.85 -16.55
CA ARG A 31 -9.00 1.47 -16.93
C ARG A 31 -9.80 1.87 -15.68
N VAL A 32 -10.98 2.42 -15.90
CA VAL A 32 -11.88 2.98 -14.87
C VAL A 32 -12.17 1.96 -13.76
N GLU A 33 -12.46 0.71 -14.11
CA GLU A 33 -12.75 -0.34 -13.14
C GLU A 33 -11.54 -0.69 -12.27
N HIS A 34 -10.32 -0.60 -12.80
CA HIS A 34 -9.10 -0.82 -12.02
C HIS A 34 -8.87 0.32 -11.02
N LEU A 35 -9.21 1.56 -11.40
CA LEU A 35 -9.18 2.70 -10.49
C LEU A 35 -10.24 2.57 -9.39
N PHE A 36 -11.44 2.04 -9.72
CA PHE A 36 -12.45 1.71 -8.72
C PHE A 36 -11.96 0.65 -7.73
N LEU A 37 -11.37 -0.45 -8.21
CA LEU A 37 -10.76 -1.48 -7.35
C LEU A 37 -9.64 -0.91 -6.47
N ALA A 38 -8.81 -0.01 -7.02
CA ALA A 38 -7.77 0.67 -6.27
C ALA A 38 -8.32 1.54 -5.12
N LEU A 39 -9.46 2.20 -5.31
CA LEU A 39 -10.12 2.96 -4.25
C LEU A 39 -10.64 2.05 -3.13
N VAL A 40 -11.19 0.87 -3.47
CA VAL A 40 -11.67 -0.10 -2.47
C VAL A 40 -10.55 -0.54 -1.53
N VAL A 41 -9.30 -0.64 -1.99
CA VAL A 41 -8.13 -1.00 -1.15
C VAL A 41 -7.37 0.20 -0.61
N ASN A 42 -7.77 1.43 -0.95
CA ASN A 42 -7.09 2.62 -0.46
C ASN A 42 -7.43 2.89 1.02
N GLU A 43 -6.44 3.36 1.77
CA GLU A 43 -6.55 3.65 3.19
C GLU A 43 -7.38 4.90 3.51
N GLN A 44 -7.54 5.82 2.55
CA GLN A 44 -8.20 7.10 2.78
C GLN A 44 -9.72 6.95 2.85
N LEU A 45 -10.37 8.08 3.17
CA LEU A 45 -11.81 8.16 3.45
C LEU A 45 -12.69 7.50 2.38
N ALA A 46 -12.38 7.68 1.09
CA ALA A 46 -13.15 7.07 0.00
C ALA A 46 -13.18 5.54 0.10
N GLY A 47 -12.02 4.90 0.31
CA GLY A 47 -11.93 3.46 0.50
C GLY A 47 -12.64 3.02 1.79
N GLN A 48 -12.50 3.78 2.87
CA GLN A 48 -13.21 3.51 4.12
C GLN A 48 -14.74 3.58 3.95
N VAL A 49 -15.25 4.55 3.20
CA VAL A 49 -16.68 4.67 2.89
C VAL A 49 -17.16 3.48 2.07
N LEU A 50 -16.47 3.12 0.99
CA LEU A 50 -16.83 1.96 0.16
C LEU A 50 -16.87 0.68 1.00
N ARG A 51 -15.85 0.41 1.81
CA ARG A 51 -15.81 -0.77 2.68
C ARG A 51 -16.83 -0.71 3.82
N GLY A 52 -17.11 0.47 4.35
CA GLY A 52 -18.17 0.71 5.33
C GLY A 52 -19.57 0.45 4.79
N LEU A 53 -19.74 0.49 3.47
CA LEU A 53 -20.95 0.06 2.76
C LEU A 53 -20.98 -1.45 2.47
N GLY A 54 -20.01 -2.22 2.97
CA GLY A 54 -19.91 -3.67 2.75
C GLY A 54 -19.20 -4.05 1.44
N ILE A 55 -18.63 -3.08 0.71
CA ILE A 55 -17.89 -3.37 -0.53
C ILE A 55 -16.49 -3.87 -0.17
N SER A 56 -16.30 -5.18 -0.20
CA SER A 56 -14.99 -5.82 -0.13
C SER A 56 -14.28 -5.80 -1.49
N LEU A 57 -12.95 -6.02 -1.50
CA LEU A 57 -12.21 -6.15 -2.75
C LEU A 57 -12.73 -7.31 -3.60
N ASP A 58 -13.04 -8.45 -2.99
CA ASP A 58 -13.51 -9.63 -3.71
C ASP A 58 -14.91 -9.41 -4.33
N SER A 59 -15.83 -8.83 -3.55
CA SER A 59 -17.16 -8.47 -4.10
C SER A 59 -17.04 -7.44 -5.22
N ALA A 60 -16.14 -6.46 -5.09
CA ALA A 60 -15.91 -5.46 -6.13
C ALA A 60 -15.32 -6.08 -7.41
N ARG A 61 -14.35 -6.99 -7.27
CA ARG A 61 -13.78 -7.76 -8.40
C ARG A 61 -14.85 -8.58 -9.11
N GLN A 62 -15.70 -9.27 -8.35
CA GLN A 62 -16.81 -10.05 -8.92
C GLN A 62 -17.80 -9.15 -9.68
N ALA A 63 -18.20 -8.02 -9.08
CA ALA A 63 -19.14 -7.10 -9.72
C ALA A 63 -18.59 -6.49 -11.03
N VAL A 64 -17.29 -6.20 -11.09
CA VAL A 64 -16.60 -5.77 -12.32
C VAL A 64 -16.63 -6.88 -13.37
N GLN A 65 -16.27 -8.11 -12.99
CA GLN A 65 -16.29 -9.25 -13.91
C GLN A 65 -17.69 -9.53 -14.48
N ASP A 66 -18.71 -9.49 -13.63
CA ASP A 66 -20.11 -9.70 -14.03
C ASP A 66 -20.60 -8.58 -14.96
N GLN A 67 -20.13 -7.35 -14.75
CA GLN A 67 -20.45 -6.23 -15.61
C GLN A 67 -19.77 -6.34 -16.98
N ASP A 68 -18.48 -6.69 -17.02
CA ASP A 68 -17.76 -6.94 -18.27
C ASP A 68 -18.40 -8.07 -19.07
N ALA A 69 -18.77 -9.18 -18.41
CA ALA A 69 -19.45 -10.31 -19.04
C ALA A 69 -20.81 -9.90 -19.62
N ALA A 70 -21.61 -9.12 -18.89
CA ALA A 70 -22.89 -8.62 -19.38
C ALA A 70 -22.75 -7.67 -20.57
N GLN A 71 -21.71 -6.82 -20.56
CA GLN A 71 -21.43 -5.91 -21.67
C GLN A 71 -21.06 -6.68 -22.95
N LEU A 72 -20.22 -7.72 -22.83
CA LEU A 72 -19.88 -8.60 -23.95
C LEU A 72 -21.10 -9.37 -24.47
N ALA A 73 -21.93 -9.90 -23.57
CA ALA A 73 -23.17 -10.59 -23.95
C ALA A 73 -24.13 -9.67 -24.71
N SER A 74 -24.20 -8.38 -24.35
CA SER A 74 -25.08 -7.41 -25.03
C SER A 74 -24.68 -7.14 -26.49
N ILE A 75 -23.41 -7.38 -26.86
CA ILE A 75 -22.91 -7.31 -28.25
C ILE A 75 -22.82 -8.69 -28.93
N GLY A 76 -23.43 -9.73 -28.33
CA GLY A 76 -23.45 -11.08 -28.87
C GLY A 76 -22.17 -11.90 -28.66
N VAL A 77 -21.24 -11.42 -27.83
CA VAL A 77 -20.01 -12.15 -27.47
C VAL A 77 -20.25 -12.90 -26.17
N SER A 78 -20.25 -14.23 -26.23
CA SER A 78 -20.29 -15.08 -25.03
C SER A 78 -18.90 -15.63 -24.78
N ILE A 79 -18.36 -15.38 -23.59
CA ILE A 79 -17.13 -16.03 -23.12
C ILE A 79 -17.55 -17.17 -22.19
N GLU A 80 -17.10 -18.40 -22.49
CA GLU A 80 -17.42 -19.59 -21.70
C GLU A 80 -16.96 -19.49 -20.23
N ALA A 81 -15.82 -18.82 -20.00
CA ALA A 81 -15.35 -18.45 -18.66
C ALA A 81 -14.47 -17.20 -18.72
N PRO A 82 -14.64 -16.22 -17.81
CA PRO A 82 -13.71 -15.09 -17.69
C PRO A 82 -12.30 -15.59 -17.38
N PRO A 83 -11.25 -14.88 -17.83
CA PRO A 83 -9.87 -15.29 -17.58
C PRO A 83 -9.63 -15.41 -16.08
N ALA A 84 -9.10 -16.58 -15.67
CA ALA A 84 -8.74 -16.80 -14.28
C ALA A 84 -7.69 -15.78 -13.85
N PRO A 85 -7.86 -15.14 -12.68
CA PRO A 85 -6.90 -14.16 -12.23
C PRO A 85 -5.55 -14.81 -11.92
N GLY A 86 -4.49 -14.23 -12.46
CA GLY A 86 -3.11 -14.61 -12.17
C GLY A 86 -2.54 -13.87 -10.97
N ARG A 87 -1.24 -14.05 -10.74
CA ARG A 87 -0.46 -13.26 -9.78
C ARG A 87 -0.29 -11.82 -10.27
N ILE A 88 -0.17 -10.87 -9.36
CA ILE A 88 0.23 -9.49 -9.66
C ILE A 88 1.67 -9.48 -10.21
N VAL A 89 1.85 -9.04 -11.46
CA VAL A 89 3.15 -8.99 -12.17
C VAL A 89 3.58 -7.57 -12.59
N PHE A 90 2.86 -6.55 -12.13
CA PHE A 90 3.15 -5.13 -12.42
C PHE A 90 4.62 -4.74 -12.16
N HIS A 91 5.23 -5.29 -11.11
CA HIS A 91 6.62 -4.97 -10.73
C HIS A 91 7.69 -5.77 -11.47
N GLU A 92 7.26 -6.74 -12.29
CA GLU A 92 8.11 -7.66 -13.05
C GLU A 92 8.09 -7.36 -14.55
N THR A 93 7.11 -6.58 -15.00
CA THR A 93 6.82 -6.32 -16.40
C THR A 93 6.73 -4.82 -16.68
N GLY A 94 6.83 -4.41 -17.95
CA GLY A 94 6.81 -3.00 -18.36
C GLY A 94 5.69 -2.68 -19.35
N GLY A 95 5.59 -1.40 -19.73
CA GLY A 95 4.61 -0.93 -20.72
C GLY A 95 3.20 -0.79 -20.15
N TYR A 96 3.08 -0.39 -18.88
CA TYR A 96 1.78 -0.11 -18.27
C TYR A 96 1.36 1.33 -18.56
N GLU A 97 0.15 1.47 -19.06
CA GLU A 97 -0.43 2.76 -19.44
C GLU A 97 -1.83 2.91 -18.89
N TRP A 98 -2.34 4.14 -18.87
CA TRP A 98 -3.73 4.43 -18.58
C TRP A 98 -4.50 4.65 -19.88
N ASP A 99 -5.76 4.21 -19.91
CA ASP A 99 -6.66 4.63 -20.98
C ASP A 99 -7.03 6.12 -20.86
N ALA A 100 -7.45 6.72 -21.98
CA ALA A 100 -7.78 8.14 -22.02
C ALA A 100 -8.94 8.53 -21.06
N PRO A 101 -10.03 7.74 -20.92
CA PRO A 101 -11.07 8.03 -19.93
C PRO A 101 -10.56 8.09 -18.48
N SER A 102 -9.69 7.17 -18.06
CA SER A 102 -9.16 7.18 -16.69
C SER A 102 -8.21 8.35 -16.43
N ILE A 103 -7.40 8.74 -17.42
CA ILE A 103 -6.58 9.94 -17.34
C ILE A 103 -7.46 11.18 -17.09
N GLU A 104 -8.59 11.28 -17.81
CA GLU A 104 -9.52 12.40 -17.64
C GLU A 104 -10.17 12.41 -16.25
N ILE A 105 -10.51 11.25 -15.68
CA ILE A 105 -11.00 11.14 -14.30
C ILE A 105 -9.95 11.66 -13.31
N LEU A 106 -8.70 11.19 -13.40
CA LEU A 106 -7.61 11.62 -12.52
C LEU A 106 -7.31 13.12 -12.67
N ARG A 107 -7.39 13.64 -13.89
CA ARG A 107 -7.23 15.07 -14.19
C ARG A 107 -8.36 15.89 -13.57
N ARG A 108 -9.63 15.46 -13.68
CA ARG A 108 -10.78 16.13 -13.05
C ARG A 108 -10.67 16.14 -11.52
N ALA A 109 -10.26 15.01 -10.94
CA ALA A 109 -10.08 14.89 -9.48
C ALA A 109 -8.98 15.81 -8.93
N SER A 110 -7.98 16.15 -9.76
CA SER A 110 -6.88 17.06 -9.40
C SER A 110 -7.12 18.51 -9.82
N ALA A 111 -8.24 18.82 -10.48
CA ALA A 111 -8.54 20.17 -10.96
C ALA A 111 -9.24 21.04 -9.90
N GLY A 112 -8.93 22.34 -9.92
CA GLY A 112 -9.62 23.36 -9.11
C GLY A 112 -9.23 23.37 -7.63
N THR A 113 -10.21 23.56 -6.74
CA THR A 113 -10.04 23.56 -5.28
C THR A 113 -10.01 22.15 -4.66
N GLN A 114 -10.17 21.11 -5.49
CA GLN A 114 -10.10 19.73 -5.04
C GLN A 114 -8.66 19.36 -4.70
N GLN A 115 -8.44 18.70 -3.56
CA GLN A 115 -7.10 18.39 -3.06
C GLN A 115 -6.47 17.16 -3.73
N GLY A 116 -7.09 16.60 -4.78
CA GLY A 116 -6.63 15.39 -5.45
C GLY A 116 -6.55 14.17 -4.52
N ASP A 117 -7.36 14.15 -3.47
CA ASP A 117 -7.49 13.03 -2.55
C ASP A 117 -8.36 11.91 -3.13
N ALA A 118 -8.43 10.78 -2.42
CA ALA A 118 -9.22 9.65 -2.89
C ALA A 118 -10.72 9.97 -2.97
N GLY A 119 -11.22 10.93 -2.17
CA GLY A 119 -12.61 11.40 -2.21
C GLY A 119 -12.93 12.14 -3.50
N ALA A 120 -12.02 13.02 -3.96
CA ALA A 120 -12.10 13.68 -5.25
C ALA A 120 -12.11 12.69 -6.42
N VAL A 121 -11.27 11.64 -6.35
CA VAL A 121 -11.24 10.59 -7.36
C VAL A 121 -12.54 9.79 -7.36
N LEU A 122 -13.07 9.42 -6.18
CA LEU A 122 -14.35 8.72 -6.09
C LEU A 122 -15.49 9.57 -6.67
N ARG A 123 -15.56 10.87 -6.34
CA ARG A 123 -16.58 11.77 -6.92
C ARG A 123 -16.47 11.83 -8.46
N ALA A 124 -15.26 11.95 -9.00
CA ALA A 124 -15.04 11.96 -10.45
C ALA A 124 -15.43 10.64 -11.14
N LEU A 125 -15.30 9.49 -10.45
CA LEU A 125 -15.77 8.20 -10.92
C LEU A 125 -17.29 8.03 -10.87
N LEU A 126 -17.95 8.57 -9.84
CA LEU A 126 -19.42 8.58 -9.78
C LEU A 126 -20.03 9.44 -10.90
N ASP A 127 -19.28 10.44 -11.37
CA ASP A 127 -19.65 11.31 -12.51
C ASP A 127 -19.05 10.82 -13.84
N GLU A 128 -18.73 9.54 -13.95
CA GLU A 128 -18.18 8.93 -15.16
C GLU A 128 -19.31 8.69 -16.20
N PRO A 129 -19.15 9.16 -17.46
CA PRO A 129 -20.25 9.22 -18.42
C PRO A 129 -20.71 7.87 -18.99
N SER A 130 -19.89 6.82 -18.96
CA SER A 130 -20.25 5.51 -19.52
C SER A 130 -21.28 4.75 -18.69
N GLY A 131 -21.46 5.14 -17.42
CA GLY A 131 -22.35 4.43 -16.47
C GLY A 131 -21.78 3.10 -15.98
N LEU A 132 -20.50 2.81 -16.26
CA LEU A 132 -19.83 1.59 -15.81
C LEU A 132 -19.81 1.51 -14.28
N VAL A 133 -19.37 2.57 -13.62
CA VAL A 133 -19.27 2.63 -12.16
C VAL A 133 -20.65 2.52 -11.51
N GLU A 134 -21.67 3.19 -12.07
CA GLU A 134 -23.06 3.07 -11.61
C GLU A 134 -23.54 1.62 -11.68
N SER A 135 -23.29 0.94 -12.81
CA SER A 135 -23.71 -0.45 -13.01
C SER A 135 -23.00 -1.41 -12.05
N VAL A 136 -21.69 -1.20 -11.81
CA VAL A 136 -20.91 -1.97 -10.84
C VAL A 136 -21.44 -1.77 -9.41
N LEU A 137 -21.73 -0.52 -9.03
CA LEU A 137 -22.31 -0.21 -7.72
C LEU A 137 -23.69 -0.84 -7.54
N HIS A 138 -24.55 -0.79 -8.56
CA HIS A 138 -25.86 -1.44 -8.52
C HIS A 138 -25.76 -2.96 -8.30
N ARG A 139 -24.77 -3.63 -8.91
CA ARG A 139 -24.49 -5.06 -8.66
C ARG A 139 -24.01 -5.33 -7.24
N LEU A 140 -23.33 -4.35 -6.62
CA LEU A 140 -22.94 -4.37 -5.21
C LEU A 140 -24.10 -4.00 -4.27
N GLY A 141 -25.30 -3.72 -4.79
CA GLY A 141 -26.48 -3.38 -4.00
C GLY A 141 -26.50 -1.94 -3.49
N VAL A 142 -25.71 -1.03 -4.06
CA VAL A 142 -25.64 0.39 -3.66
C VAL A 142 -25.79 1.32 -4.87
N GLY A 143 -26.45 2.46 -4.71
CA GLY A 143 -26.54 3.50 -5.77
C GLY A 143 -25.46 4.58 -5.62
N SER A 144 -25.01 5.20 -6.72
CA SER A 144 -24.00 6.27 -6.67
C SER A 144 -24.39 7.44 -5.78
N GLU A 145 -25.64 7.87 -5.80
CA GLU A 145 -26.10 8.98 -4.97
C GLU A 145 -26.05 8.65 -3.48
N PHE A 146 -26.28 7.39 -3.12
CA PHE A 146 -26.09 6.94 -1.74
C PHE A 146 -24.61 6.96 -1.34
N VAL A 147 -23.72 6.50 -2.22
CA VAL A 147 -22.25 6.59 -2.01
C VAL A 147 -21.81 8.05 -1.85
N ARG A 148 -22.32 8.95 -2.71
CA ARG A 148 -22.03 10.38 -2.67
C ARG A 148 -22.47 11.01 -1.34
N ALA A 149 -23.70 10.72 -0.91
CA ALA A 149 -24.22 11.20 0.37
C ALA A 149 -23.38 10.69 1.54
N ARG A 150 -22.94 9.42 1.50
CA ARG A 150 -22.13 8.82 2.57
C ARG A 150 -20.71 9.38 2.63
N LEU A 151 -20.11 9.65 1.47
CA LEU A 151 -18.83 10.35 1.39
C LEU A 151 -18.94 11.75 1.97
N ALA A 152 -19.95 12.53 1.57
CA ALA A 152 -20.18 13.88 2.08
C ALA A 152 -20.49 13.91 3.59
N GLU A 153 -21.15 12.89 4.12
CA GLU A 153 -21.32 12.73 5.57
C GLU A 153 -19.98 12.48 6.26
N ALA A 154 -19.17 11.56 5.74
CA ALA A 154 -17.90 11.21 6.33
C ALA A 154 -16.89 12.38 6.28
N GLU A 155 -16.91 13.20 5.22
CA GLU A 155 -16.07 14.40 5.08
C GLU A 155 -16.39 15.49 6.12
N ARG A 156 -17.58 15.49 6.72
CA ARG A 156 -17.95 16.41 7.81
C ARG A 156 -17.30 16.03 9.15
N ILE A 157 -16.82 14.80 9.29
CA ILE A 157 -16.17 14.34 10.51
C ILE A 157 -14.71 14.81 10.47
N PRO A 158 -14.27 15.65 11.43
CA PRO A 158 -12.89 16.11 11.44
C PRO A 158 -11.95 14.92 11.61
N PRO A 159 -10.82 14.90 10.88
CA PRO A 159 -9.85 13.81 11.01
C PRO A 159 -9.32 13.77 12.45
N ALA A 160 -9.07 12.57 12.95
CA ALA A 160 -8.45 12.40 14.26
C ALA A 160 -7.13 13.20 14.33
N PRO A 161 -6.85 13.86 15.46
CA PRO A 161 -5.67 14.69 15.58
C PRO A 161 -4.41 13.85 15.33
N ALA A 162 -3.57 14.30 14.40
CA ALA A 162 -2.31 13.64 14.11
C ALA A 162 -1.44 13.59 15.39
N ILE A 163 -1.09 12.38 15.83
CA ILE A 163 -0.22 12.17 16.99
C ILE A 163 1.08 12.97 16.80
N ARG A 164 1.40 13.81 17.80
CA ARG A 164 2.55 14.72 17.75
C ARG A 164 3.85 13.93 17.54
N ARG A 165 4.55 14.24 16.44
CA ARG A 165 5.88 13.71 16.14
C ARG A 165 6.86 14.07 17.25
N ARG A 166 7.62 13.09 17.75
CA ARG A 166 8.81 13.34 18.59
C ARG A 166 9.81 14.19 17.80
N ARG A 167 10.14 15.39 18.29
CA ARG A 167 11.17 16.25 17.70
C ARG A 167 12.54 15.60 17.94
N GLY A 168 13.30 15.29 16.88
CA GLY A 168 14.72 14.93 17.00
C GLY A 168 15.21 13.80 16.10
N SER A 169 14.35 12.87 15.67
CA SER A 169 14.72 11.77 14.76
C SER A 169 14.23 12.02 13.32
N LEU A 170 14.94 11.46 12.34
CA LEU A 170 14.44 11.36 10.97
C LEU A 170 13.40 10.23 10.97
N SER A 171 12.14 10.59 11.11
CA SER A 171 11.03 9.64 11.11
C SER A 171 9.90 10.06 10.16
N GLY A 172 9.08 9.08 9.81
CA GLY A 172 7.86 9.26 9.04
C GLY A 172 6.81 8.25 9.46
N THR A 173 5.57 8.53 9.09
CA THR A 173 4.43 7.64 9.32
C THR A 173 3.61 7.54 8.04
N SER A 174 3.02 6.38 7.80
CA SER A 174 2.01 6.17 6.76
C SER A 174 0.90 5.28 7.30
N GLU A 175 -0.22 5.30 6.60
CA GLU A 175 -1.34 4.39 6.85
C GLU A 175 -1.52 3.51 5.63
N THR A 176 -2.08 2.32 5.83
CA THR A 176 -2.28 1.34 4.78
C THR A 176 -3.46 0.46 5.15
N PHE A 177 -4.33 0.18 4.18
CA PHE A 177 -5.36 -0.83 4.34
C PHE A 177 -4.91 -2.16 3.75
N VAL A 178 -5.21 -3.24 4.46
CA VAL A 178 -4.92 -4.62 4.04
C VAL A 178 -6.25 -5.38 3.98
N PRO A 179 -6.64 -5.96 2.83
CA PRO A 179 -7.91 -6.66 2.65
C PRO A 179 -7.89 -8.08 3.25
N ALA A 180 -7.48 -8.19 4.51
CA ALA A 180 -7.43 -9.45 5.24
C ALA A 180 -7.75 -9.24 6.73
N PRO A 181 -8.27 -10.27 7.44
CA PRO A 181 -8.46 -10.22 8.89
C PRO A 181 -7.17 -9.87 9.62
N ILE A 182 -7.27 -9.13 10.72
CA ILE A 182 -6.12 -8.66 11.50
C ILE A 182 -5.23 -9.82 11.97
N GLU A 183 -5.79 -10.99 12.24
CA GLU A 183 -5.05 -12.20 12.63
C GLU A 183 -4.14 -12.69 11.50
N LYS A 184 -4.61 -12.65 10.25
CA LYS A 184 -3.82 -13.03 9.07
C LYS A 184 -2.74 -12.02 8.76
N VAL A 185 -3.03 -10.73 8.94
CA VAL A 185 -1.99 -9.70 8.84
C VAL A 185 -0.95 -9.86 9.94
N TRP A 186 -1.36 -10.18 11.17
CA TRP A 186 -0.45 -10.46 12.27
C TRP A 186 0.48 -11.64 11.97
N GLU A 187 -0.06 -12.76 11.44
CA GLU A 187 0.74 -13.90 10.98
C GLU A 187 1.80 -13.47 9.94
N LEU A 188 1.49 -12.55 9.02
CA LEU A 188 2.47 -12.02 8.05
C LEU A 188 3.57 -11.18 8.70
N VAL A 189 3.21 -10.24 9.58
CA VAL A 189 4.16 -9.23 10.08
C VAL A 189 4.97 -9.69 11.29
N SER A 190 4.53 -10.76 11.96
CA SER A 190 5.21 -11.33 13.14
C SER A 190 6.15 -12.48 12.84
N ASP A 191 6.01 -13.12 11.68
CA ASP A 191 6.89 -14.21 11.26
C ASP A 191 8.17 -13.66 10.60
N PRO A 192 9.37 -13.90 11.18
CA PRO A 192 10.62 -13.45 10.61
C PRO A 192 10.90 -14.08 9.23
N GLU A 193 10.46 -15.31 8.96
CA GLU A 193 10.69 -15.94 7.64
C GLU A 193 9.88 -15.27 6.52
N ARG A 194 8.81 -14.57 6.89
CA ARG A 194 7.93 -13.82 5.98
C ARG A 194 8.35 -12.36 5.80
N LEU A 195 9.38 -11.88 6.51
CA LEU A 195 9.98 -10.55 6.28
C LEU A 195 10.27 -10.25 4.80
N PRO A 196 10.82 -11.17 3.97
CA PRO A 196 11.08 -10.90 2.55
C PRO A 196 9.81 -10.65 1.71
N GLU A 197 8.63 -11.07 2.17
CA GLU A 197 7.35 -10.85 1.46
C GLU A 197 6.95 -9.38 1.47
N TRP A 198 7.26 -8.64 2.55
CA TRP A 198 6.82 -7.27 2.74
C TRP A 198 7.95 -6.24 2.87
N ASP A 199 9.17 -6.65 3.21
CA ASP A 199 10.35 -5.78 3.23
C ASP A 199 11.28 -6.07 2.06
N LEU A 200 11.20 -5.23 1.02
CA LEU A 200 11.97 -5.41 -0.21
C LEU A 200 13.49 -5.20 -0.05
N SER A 201 13.96 -4.72 1.11
CA SER A 201 15.39 -4.70 1.42
C SER A 201 15.91 -6.08 1.83
N ILE A 202 15.02 -7.01 2.20
CA ILE A 202 15.33 -8.36 2.64
C ILE A 202 15.07 -9.35 1.50
N GLY A 203 16.04 -10.22 1.25
CA GLY A 203 15.97 -11.31 0.29
C GLY A 203 15.65 -12.65 0.96
N ARG A 204 16.28 -12.93 2.10
CA ARG A 204 16.01 -14.11 2.92
C ARG A 204 16.36 -13.86 4.38
N VAL A 205 15.76 -14.63 5.28
CA VAL A 205 16.11 -14.65 6.70
C VAL A 205 16.73 -16.00 7.03
N GLU A 206 17.89 -15.99 7.64
CA GLU A 206 18.56 -17.14 8.23
C GLU A 206 18.02 -17.26 9.67
N ALA A 207 16.82 -17.82 9.79
CA ALA A 207 16.27 -18.20 11.07
C ALA A 207 16.86 -19.56 11.45
N GLU A 208 17.72 -19.60 12.47
CA GLU A 208 17.95 -20.86 13.17
C GLU A 208 16.64 -21.23 13.86
N ALA A 209 16.23 -22.51 13.76
CA ALA A 209 15.02 -22.98 14.43
C ALA A 209 15.20 -22.79 15.95
N THR A 210 14.70 -21.69 16.48
CA THR A 210 14.78 -21.35 17.91
C THR A 210 13.93 -22.26 18.78
N GLY A 211 13.18 -23.20 18.17
CA GLY A 211 12.32 -24.17 18.85
C GLY A 211 11.11 -23.53 19.53
N HIS A 212 10.91 -22.23 19.36
CA HIS A 212 9.81 -21.45 19.93
C HIS A 212 9.31 -20.40 18.93
N ALA A 213 8.07 -19.94 19.12
CA ALA A 213 7.56 -18.79 18.38
C ALA A 213 8.45 -17.55 18.64
N PRO A 214 8.63 -16.66 17.64
CA PRO A 214 9.39 -15.43 17.81
C PRO A 214 8.88 -14.62 19.00
N LYS A 215 9.80 -14.15 19.86
CA LYS A 215 9.50 -13.33 21.04
C LYS A 215 10.35 -12.07 21.09
N THR A 216 9.90 -11.10 21.87
CA THR A 216 10.66 -9.87 22.11
C THR A 216 12.05 -10.19 22.65
N GLY A 217 13.07 -9.57 22.03
CA GLY A 217 14.49 -9.81 22.31
C GLY A 217 15.17 -10.77 21.33
N ASP A 218 14.41 -11.50 20.50
CA ASP A 218 15.01 -12.39 19.50
C ASP A 218 15.73 -11.62 18.38
N HIS A 219 16.76 -12.25 17.84
CA HIS A 219 17.61 -11.71 16.78
C HIS A 219 17.74 -12.72 15.63
N PHE A 220 17.68 -12.21 14.40
CA PHE A 220 17.75 -12.99 13.17
C PHE A 220 18.74 -12.36 12.21
N LEU A 221 19.53 -13.19 11.54
CA LEU A 221 20.39 -12.73 10.46
C LEU A 221 19.58 -12.73 9.17
N ALA A 222 19.51 -11.60 8.47
CA ALA A 222 18.85 -11.47 7.19
C ALA A 222 19.86 -11.10 6.11
N LEU A 223 19.68 -11.63 4.91
CA LEU A 223 20.46 -11.23 3.75
C LEU A 223 19.64 -10.30 2.87
N ALA A 224 20.30 -9.25 2.40
CA ALA A 224 19.70 -8.28 1.51
C ALA A 224 19.37 -8.93 0.16
N ARG A 225 18.30 -8.41 -0.44
CA ARG A 225 17.93 -8.81 -1.79
C ARG A 225 19.01 -8.40 -2.80
N THR A 226 19.44 -9.34 -3.64
CA THR A 226 20.49 -9.11 -4.66
C THR A 226 19.93 -9.02 -6.07
N GLU A 227 18.66 -9.35 -6.28
CA GLU A 227 17.98 -9.36 -7.56
C GLU A 227 16.62 -8.67 -7.44
N ARG A 228 16.24 -7.92 -8.46
CA ARG A 228 14.91 -7.32 -8.55
C ARG A 228 13.86 -8.39 -8.86
N PRO A 229 12.56 -8.11 -8.66
CA PRO A 229 11.49 -8.99 -9.12
C PRO A 229 11.56 -9.33 -10.62
N ASP A 230 12.11 -8.44 -11.44
CA ASP A 230 12.33 -8.65 -12.89
C ASP A 230 13.62 -9.45 -13.22
N GLY A 231 14.30 -10.02 -12.21
CA GLY A 231 15.54 -10.80 -12.35
C GLY A 231 16.80 -9.96 -12.55
N ARG A 232 16.72 -8.63 -12.66
CA ARG A 232 17.92 -7.79 -12.84
C ARG A 232 18.70 -7.65 -11.54
N PRO A 233 20.05 -7.64 -11.58
CA PRO A 233 20.86 -7.53 -10.38
C PRO A 233 20.69 -6.17 -9.68
N LEU A 234 20.55 -6.20 -8.36
CA LEU A 234 20.63 -5.04 -7.49
C LEU A 234 22.07 -4.80 -7.05
N ARG A 235 22.56 -3.58 -7.30
CA ARG A 235 23.89 -3.14 -6.84
C ARG A 235 23.84 -2.83 -5.34
N THR A 236 23.95 -3.87 -4.51
CA THR A 236 24.05 -3.74 -3.05
C THR A 236 25.52 -3.85 -2.62
N SER A 237 26.04 -2.79 -1.99
CA SER A 237 27.40 -2.78 -1.44
C SER A 237 27.57 -3.91 -0.41
N LYS A 238 28.76 -4.54 -0.40
CA LYS A 238 29.04 -5.72 0.43
C LYS A 238 28.69 -5.51 1.90
N GLN A 239 28.98 -4.32 2.45
CA GLN A 239 28.73 -3.96 3.85
C GLN A 239 27.24 -3.87 4.23
N TYR A 240 26.32 -3.80 3.26
CA TYR A 240 24.86 -3.77 3.50
C TYR A 240 24.18 -5.09 3.15
N ARG A 241 24.94 -6.14 2.78
CA ARG A 241 24.36 -7.43 2.39
C ARG A 241 23.85 -8.23 3.58
N ARG A 242 24.47 -8.11 4.74
CA ARG A 242 24.01 -8.75 5.97
C ARG A 242 23.30 -7.72 6.82
N GLN A 243 22.15 -8.11 7.37
CA GLN A 243 21.34 -7.32 8.26
C GLN A 243 21.06 -8.11 9.53
N LEU A 244 21.22 -7.49 10.69
CA LEU A 244 20.74 -8.05 11.94
C LEU A 244 19.36 -7.46 12.23
N VAL A 245 18.35 -8.34 12.24
CA VAL A 245 16.95 -8.02 12.52
C VAL A 245 16.64 -8.41 13.96
N ALA A 246 16.07 -7.50 14.74
CA ALA A 246 15.70 -7.74 16.12
C ALA A 246 14.21 -7.47 16.32
N LEU A 247 13.53 -8.38 17.00
CA LEU A 247 12.16 -8.17 17.47
C LEU A 247 12.22 -7.38 18.79
N VAL A 248 11.90 -6.08 18.73
CA VAL A 248 12.09 -5.14 19.86
C VAL A 248 10.90 -5.10 20.79
N GLU A 249 9.70 -5.24 20.24
CA GLU A 249 8.45 -5.13 20.98
C GLU A 249 7.37 -5.91 20.23
N GLN A 250 6.48 -6.56 20.97
CA GLN A 250 5.37 -7.32 20.41
C GLN A 250 4.19 -7.32 21.38
N GLU A 251 3.05 -6.82 20.91
CA GLU A 251 1.76 -6.86 21.60
C GLU A 251 0.73 -7.45 20.63
N ARG A 252 0.35 -8.72 20.82
CA ARG A 252 -0.51 -9.42 19.87
C ARG A 252 -1.98 -9.01 20.02
N PRO A 253 -2.72 -8.78 18.91
CA PRO A 253 -2.29 -8.62 17.51
C PRO A 253 -2.09 -7.13 17.12
N SER A 254 -2.02 -6.22 18.09
CA SER A 254 -2.16 -4.78 17.89
C SER A 254 -0.87 -4.08 17.46
N ARG A 255 0.31 -4.60 17.82
CA ARG A 255 1.56 -3.84 17.63
C ARG A 255 2.80 -4.73 17.58
N ILE A 256 3.71 -4.42 16.65
CA ILE A 256 5.02 -5.06 16.56
C ILE A 256 6.10 -4.06 16.13
N VAL A 257 7.30 -4.18 16.69
CA VAL A 257 8.44 -3.31 16.39
C VAL A 257 9.65 -4.14 15.98
N TRP A 258 10.11 -3.90 14.76
CA TRP A 258 11.32 -4.50 14.19
C TRP A 258 12.46 -3.48 14.12
N ARG A 259 13.66 -3.91 14.48
CA ARG A 259 14.89 -3.12 14.33
C ARG A 259 15.84 -3.80 13.37
N PHE A 260 16.31 -3.05 12.38
CA PHE A 260 17.23 -3.50 11.34
C PHE A 260 18.55 -2.73 11.46
N SER A 261 19.64 -3.46 11.58
CA SER A 261 20.99 -2.93 11.67
C SER A 261 21.93 -3.68 10.74
N TYR A 262 23.12 -3.12 10.47
CA TYR A 262 24.07 -3.70 9.52
C TYR A 262 25.36 -4.07 10.26
N PRO A 263 25.62 -5.36 10.57
CA PRO A 263 26.81 -5.78 11.30
C PRO A 263 28.11 -5.39 10.59
N ASP A 264 28.12 -5.41 9.25
CA ASP A 264 29.32 -5.11 8.45
C ASP A 264 29.46 -3.61 8.12
N ALA A 265 28.51 -2.77 8.53
CA ALA A 265 28.52 -1.33 8.30
C ALA A 265 28.29 -0.57 9.61
N VAL A 266 29.30 -0.58 10.49
CA VAL A 266 29.22 -0.03 11.85
C VAL A 266 28.64 1.39 11.89
N ARG A 267 29.03 2.28 10.96
CA ARG A 267 28.54 3.68 10.91
C ARG A 267 27.14 3.86 10.31
N ALA A 268 26.48 2.79 9.87
CA ALA A 268 25.16 2.86 9.27
C ALA A 268 24.10 3.26 10.31
N ASN A 269 23.05 3.94 9.86
CA ASN A 269 21.91 4.22 10.72
C ASN A 269 21.14 2.91 10.96
N THR A 270 20.58 2.76 12.15
CA THR A 270 19.65 1.69 12.45
C THR A 270 18.25 2.10 12.01
N ARG A 271 17.53 1.20 11.34
CA ARG A 271 16.16 1.40 10.92
C ARG A 271 15.22 0.73 11.92
N VAL A 272 14.23 1.45 12.41
CA VAL A 272 13.18 0.90 13.28
C VAL A 272 11.85 1.04 12.55
N VAL A 273 11.13 -0.07 12.41
CA VAL A 273 9.81 -0.15 11.79
C VAL A 273 8.82 -0.57 12.88
N THR A 274 7.86 0.31 13.16
CA THR A 274 6.72 0.00 14.03
C THR A 274 5.50 -0.22 13.15
N ILE A 275 4.78 -1.31 13.41
CA ILE A 275 3.53 -1.66 12.73
C ILE A 275 2.48 -1.76 13.82
N ALA A 276 1.51 -0.84 13.82
CA ALA A 276 0.31 -0.96 14.62
C ALA A 276 -0.85 -1.41 13.74
N LEU A 277 -1.68 -2.32 14.23
CA LEU A 277 -2.77 -2.95 13.51
C LEU A 277 -4.08 -2.70 14.26
N GLU A 278 -5.11 -2.34 13.51
CA GLU A 278 -6.47 -2.14 14.00
C GLU A 278 -7.46 -2.86 13.07
N PRO A 279 -8.52 -3.51 13.60
CA PRO A 279 -9.59 -4.04 12.77
C PRO A 279 -10.28 -2.91 11.97
N ALA A 280 -10.61 -3.17 10.72
CA ALA A 280 -11.31 -2.21 9.85
C ALA A 280 -12.41 -2.90 9.05
N ALA A 281 -13.37 -2.12 8.54
CA ALA A 281 -14.38 -2.66 7.62
C ALA A 281 -13.68 -3.32 6.41
N GLY A 282 -13.98 -4.60 6.18
CA GLY A 282 -13.40 -5.38 5.09
C GLY A 282 -11.94 -5.84 5.26
N GLY A 283 -11.30 -5.62 6.41
CA GLY A 283 -9.90 -6.05 6.62
C GLY A 283 -9.22 -5.44 7.86
N ALA A 284 -7.96 -5.04 7.71
CA ALA A 284 -7.18 -4.41 8.77
C ALA A 284 -6.59 -3.08 8.31
N HIS A 285 -6.53 -2.11 9.23
CA HIS A 285 -5.82 -0.86 9.04
C HIS A 285 -4.47 -0.94 9.74
N LEU A 286 -3.43 -0.54 9.03
CA LEU A 286 -2.06 -0.54 9.50
C LEU A 286 -1.58 0.89 9.61
N ARG A 287 -1.01 1.23 10.75
CA ARG A 287 -0.23 2.44 10.95
C ARG A 287 1.24 2.06 11.01
N LEU A 288 1.99 2.49 9.99
CA LEU A 288 3.42 2.25 9.86
C LEU A 288 4.18 3.47 10.36
N GLU A 289 5.20 3.25 11.18
CA GLU A 289 6.17 4.26 11.55
C GLU A 289 7.57 3.77 11.21
N LEU A 290 8.34 4.61 10.53
CA LEU A 290 9.72 4.36 10.16
C LEU A 290 10.60 5.41 10.83
N GLN A 291 11.59 4.95 11.58
CA GLN A 291 12.58 5.82 12.22
C GLN A 291 13.99 5.43 11.81
N TRP A 292 14.82 6.42 11.47
CA TRP A 292 16.27 6.25 11.36
C TRP A 292 16.94 6.73 12.63
N VAL A 293 17.39 5.77 13.44
CA VAL A 293 18.18 6.00 14.64
C VAL A 293 19.64 6.16 14.20
N ARG A 294 20.20 7.35 14.46
CA ARG A 294 21.59 7.66 14.14
C ARG A 294 22.52 6.83 15.02
N ASN A 295 23.61 6.34 14.43
CA ASN A 295 24.68 5.76 15.22
C ASN A 295 25.40 6.90 16.00
N PRO A 296 25.60 6.76 17.33
CA PRO A 296 26.35 7.73 18.14
C PRO A 296 27.79 7.99 17.67
N GLU A 297 28.45 7.02 17.01
CA GLU A 297 29.83 7.13 16.51
C GLU A 297 29.95 7.99 15.23
N ARG A 298 28.83 8.48 14.66
CA ARG A 298 28.83 9.26 13.43
C ARG A 298 28.92 10.76 13.74
N GLN A 299 30.02 11.40 13.31
CA GLN A 299 30.21 12.85 13.42
C GLN A 299 29.06 13.64 12.75
N ILE A 300 28.63 14.72 13.41
CA ILE A 300 27.56 15.60 12.94
C ILE A 300 28.10 16.43 11.78
N SER A 301 27.67 16.13 10.56
CA SER A 301 27.96 16.97 9.38
C SER A 301 26.87 18.03 9.20
N LEU A 302 27.28 19.30 9.01
CA LEU A 302 26.41 20.41 8.61
C LEU A 302 25.65 20.10 7.29
N LEU A 303 26.27 19.30 6.40
CA LEU A 303 25.67 18.82 5.16
C LEU A 303 24.41 17.96 5.42
N GLY A 304 24.35 17.29 6.57
CA GLY A 304 23.21 16.47 6.96
C GLY A 304 21.92 17.27 7.20
N TRP A 305 21.99 18.58 7.42
CA TRP A 305 20.81 19.45 7.47
C TRP A 305 20.28 19.77 6.07
N LEU A 306 21.16 20.03 5.11
CA LEU A 306 20.81 20.29 3.71
C LEU A 306 20.16 19.07 3.04
N LEU A 307 20.58 17.85 3.41
CA LEU A 307 20.01 16.60 2.87
C LEU A 307 18.71 16.16 3.55
N ARG A 308 18.17 16.90 4.52
CA ARG A 308 16.93 16.52 5.23
C ARG A 308 15.71 16.33 4.32
N PRO A 309 15.47 17.16 3.28
CA PRO A 309 14.35 16.93 2.37
C PRO A 309 14.47 15.60 1.63
N LEU A 310 15.67 15.27 1.13
CA LEU A 310 15.94 13.99 0.47
C LEU A 310 15.74 12.82 1.42
N ALA A 311 16.24 12.91 2.66
CA ALA A 311 16.02 11.87 3.67
C ALA A 311 14.53 11.66 3.98
N ARG A 312 13.73 12.73 4.06
CA ARG A 312 12.28 12.65 4.26
C ARG A 312 11.57 12.00 3.06
N PHE A 313 11.99 12.33 1.85
CA PHE A 313 11.48 11.68 0.65
C PHE A 313 11.81 10.18 0.63
N SER A 314 13.04 9.80 0.99
CA SER A 314 13.43 8.39 1.10
C SER A 314 12.62 7.63 2.16
N ILE A 315 12.35 8.26 3.31
CA ILE A 315 11.49 7.68 4.36
C ILE A 315 10.06 7.50 3.85
N TRP A 316 9.50 8.51 3.17
CA TRP A 316 8.17 8.42 2.58
C TRP A 316 8.11 7.27 1.55
N MET A 317 9.08 7.17 0.65
CA MET A 317 9.14 6.11 -0.35
C MET A 317 9.23 4.71 0.29
N GLN A 318 10.05 4.53 1.33
CA GLN A 318 10.13 3.26 2.06
C GLN A 318 8.83 2.89 2.76
N LEU A 319 8.15 3.87 3.38
CA LEU A 319 6.85 3.66 4.01
C LEU A 319 5.77 3.26 3.00
N SER A 320 5.70 3.97 1.87
CA SER A 320 4.78 3.62 0.77
C SER A 320 5.06 2.22 0.23
N GLN A 321 6.34 1.84 0.10
CA GLN A 321 6.75 0.52 -0.36
C GLN A 321 6.36 -0.58 0.64
N LEU A 322 6.63 -0.39 1.94
CA LEU A 322 6.23 -1.33 2.99
C LEU A 322 4.72 -1.54 3.00
N GLY A 323 3.94 -0.45 3.00
CA GLY A 323 2.47 -0.52 2.99
C GLY A 323 1.93 -1.24 1.76
N SER A 324 2.39 -0.85 0.56
CA SER A 324 1.99 -1.49 -0.69
C SER A 324 2.35 -2.98 -0.71
N SER A 325 3.54 -3.36 -0.26
CA SER A 325 3.95 -4.76 -0.23
C SER A 325 3.13 -5.59 0.77
N MET A 326 2.86 -5.07 1.97
CA MET A 326 2.00 -5.76 2.96
C MET A 326 0.57 -5.96 2.44
N SER A 327 -0.03 -4.92 1.83
CA SER A 327 -1.40 -5.01 1.28
C SER A 327 -1.47 -6.02 0.12
N ARG A 328 -0.45 -6.05 -0.74
CA ARG A 328 -0.39 -6.92 -1.92
C ARG A 328 -0.29 -8.41 -1.62
N VAL A 329 0.30 -8.80 -0.49
CA VAL A 329 0.37 -10.22 -0.09
C VAL A 329 -1.03 -10.84 0.03
N PHE A 330 -2.06 -10.04 0.30
CA PHE A 330 -3.44 -10.48 0.48
C PHE A 330 -4.37 -10.15 -0.71
N ARG A 331 -3.82 -9.77 -1.87
CA ARG A 331 -4.57 -9.37 -3.05
C ARG A 331 -4.39 -10.31 -4.22
#